data_AF-A0A954JAJ5-F1
#
_entry.id   AF-A0A954JAJ5-F1
#
_cell.length_a   1.000
_cell.length_b   1.000
_cell.length_c   1.000
_cell.angle_alpha   90.00
_cell.angle_beta   90.00
_cell.angle_gamma   90.00
#
_symmetry.space_group_name_H-M   'P 1'
#
loop_
_entity.id
_entity.type
_entity.pdbx_description
1 polymer ?
#
loop_
_entity_poly.entity_id
_entity_poly.type
_entity_poly.pdbx_seq_one_letter_code
_entity_poly.pdbx_strand_id
1 'polypeptide(L)'
;MSIAIYDIPETQEALGKWLDQKLMSCELGQLIAELKFIADEFNPEGLQPESLNALLGQERDAVLTGGLAALRHSRLCALLTFPELLLELQELVLVEGGEHWQDQICDVPMGSLSEFLQEDELQADAPRIVNFLEPVAEQVSQPPRRKGRLLAPMLSAAALVLIGVVALQYPDLWKQGQVQVAEGPDGPQDPSHEQPVMLASTWGWDSPDALNNDLSASEYLLSLSNSAKAWFNKKPDTQEGVHQRLAEFRHGCETLLNAPHTPLTEADRAWLIEKCKNWAKELDTLVSAANQDDPLEVRGKADELIDRLGRVLAEKANELA
;
A
#
# COMPACT_ATOMS: atom_id res chain seq x y z
N MET A 1 18.99 5.81 4.05
CA MET A 1 18.01 5.22 3.12
C MET A 1 16.71 5.98 3.32
N SER A 2 16.26 6.69 2.28
CA SER A 2 14.93 7.30 2.28
C SER A 2 13.95 6.21 1.86
N ILE A 3 12.87 6.02 2.61
CA ILE A 3 11.79 5.10 2.25
C ILE A 3 10.92 5.85 1.23
N ALA A 4 10.81 5.34 0.01
CA ALA A 4 10.08 6.00 -1.08
C ALA A 4 8.56 6.04 -0.84
N ILE A 5 8.06 5.20 0.08
CA ILE A 5 6.63 5.07 0.43
C ILE A 5 6.06 6.30 1.14
N TYR A 6 6.89 7.15 1.78
CA TYR A 6 6.36 8.29 2.55
C TYR A 6 5.65 9.35 1.70
N ASP A 7 5.85 9.35 0.39
CA ASP A 7 5.31 10.37 -0.52
C ASP A 7 4.21 9.83 -1.45
N ILE A 8 3.51 8.73 -1.08
CA ILE A 8 2.40 8.20 -1.90
C ILE A 8 1.23 9.21 -1.86
N PRO A 9 0.82 9.81 -3.00
CA PRO A 9 -0.28 10.76 -3.02
C PRO A 9 -1.63 10.07 -2.76
N GLU A 10 -2.53 10.74 -2.03
CA GLU A 10 -3.85 10.20 -1.71
C GLU A 10 -4.88 10.40 -2.84
N THR A 11 -4.69 11.40 -3.71
CA THR A 11 -5.64 11.69 -4.80
C THR A 11 -5.36 10.84 -6.04
N GLN A 12 -6.41 10.39 -6.73
CA GLN A 12 -6.28 9.52 -7.92
C GLN A 12 -5.36 10.10 -8.99
N GLU A 13 -5.54 11.38 -9.34
CA GLU A 13 -4.76 12.02 -10.40
C GLU A 13 -3.28 12.15 -10.02
N ALA A 14 -2.99 12.58 -8.79
CA ALA A 14 -1.62 12.70 -8.30
C ALA A 14 -0.97 11.31 -8.17
N LEU A 15 -1.71 10.31 -7.69
CA LEU A 15 -1.23 8.93 -7.55
C LEU A 15 -0.89 8.32 -8.90
N GLY A 16 -1.76 8.47 -9.90
CA GLY A 16 -1.51 7.99 -11.26
C GLY A 16 -0.24 8.60 -11.85
N LYS A 17 -0.10 9.93 -11.77
CA LYS A 17 1.09 10.63 -12.27
C LYS A 17 2.36 10.23 -11.52
N TRP A 18 2.28 10.08 -10.20
CA TRP A 18 3.42 9.64 -9.38
C TRP A 18 3.85 8.21 -9.75
N LEU A 19 2.88 7.30 -9.95
CA LEU A 19 3.18 5.94 -10.40
C LEU A 19 3.80 5.93 -11.80
N ASP A 20 3.34 6.77 -12.74
CA ASP A 20 3.96 6.87 -14.07
C ASP A 20 5.45 7.19 -13.96
N GLN A 21 5.82 8.16 -13.12
CA GLN A 21 7.21 8.56 -12.89
C GLN A 21 8.02 7.43 -12.24
N LYS A 22 7.44 6.73 -11.25
CA LYS A 22 8.11 5.62 -10.58
C LYS A 22 8.31 4.42 -11.50
N LEU A 23 7.33 4.13 -12.35
CA LEU A 23 7.39 3.07 -13.34
C LEU A 23 8.54 3.27 -14.32
N MET A 24 8.82 4.52 -14.72
CA MET A 24 9.90 4.84 -15.65
C MET A 24 11.24 5.17 -14.97
N SER A 25 11.28 5.14 -13.63
CA SER A 25 12.49 5.38 -12.85
C SER A 25 13.38 4.12 -12.74
N CYS A 26 14.67 4.33 -12.49
CA CYS A 26 15.61 3.24 -12.15
C CYS A 26 15.38 2.67 -10.74
N GLU A 27 14.47 3.26 -9.96
CA GLU A 27 14.20 2.90 -8.56
C GLU A 27 13.00 1.95 -8.42
N LEU A 28 12.36 1.52 -9.51
CA LEU A 28 11.16 0.69 -9.45
C LEU A 28 11.37 -0.59 -8.62
N GLY A 29 12.52 -1.25 -8.76
CA GLY A 29 12.86 -2.44 -7.98
C GLY A 29 12.92 -2.18 -6.48
N GLN A 30 13.41 -1.01 -6.06
CA GLN A 30 13.41 -0.61 -4.65
C GLN A 30 11.98 -0.36 -4.15
N LEU A 31 11.18 0.39 -4.92
CA LEU A 31 9.78 0.65 -4.57
C LEU A 31 9.00 -0.65 -4.38
N ILE A 32 9.19 -1.64 -5.27
CA ILE A 32 8.53 -2.94 -5.17
C ILE A 32 8.95 -3.68 -3.90
N ALA A 33 10.24 -3.67 -3.56
CA ALA A 33 10.71 -4.33 -2.35
C ALA A 33 10.10 -3.70 -1.08
N GLU A 34 10.00 -2.37 -1.04
CA GLU A 34 9.36 -1.66 0.07
C GLU A 34 7.85 -1.95 0.14
N LEU A 35 7.15 -1.94 -1.01
CA LEU A 35 5.71 -2.24 -1.06
C LEU A 35 5.43 -3.69 -0.67
N LYS A 36 6.26 -4.66 -1.10
CA LYS A 36 6.12 -6.07 -0.71
C LYS A 36 6.26 -6.26 0.80
N PHE A 37 7.23 -5.58 1.41
CA PHE A 37 7.41 -5.63 2.86
C PHE A 37 6.15 -5.21 3.62
N ILE A 38 5.44 -4.19 3.12
CA ILE A 38 4.16 -3.75 3.70
C ILE A 38 3.04 -4.73 3.34
N ALA A 39 2.92 -5.11 2.07
CA ALA A 39 1.84 -5.95 1.58
C ALA A 39 1.81 -7.34 2.27
N ASP A 40 2.98 -7.93 2.57
CA ASP A 40 3.08 -9.20 3.29
C ASP A 40 2.49 -9.12 4.71
N GLU A 41 2.46 -7.94 5.33
CA GLU A 41 1.87 -7.72 6.66
C GLU A 41 0.34 -7.52 6.60
N PHE A 42 -0.19 -6.95 5.51
CA PHE A 42 -1.60 -6.54 5.41
C PHE A 42 -2.46 -7.38 4.46
N ASN A 43 -1.88 -8.21 3.60
CA ASN A 43 -2.65 -9.06 2.70
C ASN A 43 -3.06 -10.38 3.38
N PRO A 44 -4.35 -10.73 3.39
CA PRO A 44 -4.80 -11.99 3.95
C PRO A 44 -4.24 -13.18 3.16
N GLU A 45 -3.84 -14.24 3.88
CA GLU A 45 -3.37 -15.47 3.25
C GLU A 45 -4.39 -16.00 2.21
N GLY A 46 -3.92 -16.23 0.99
CA GLY A 46 -4.73 -16.78 -0.10
C GLY A 46 -5.29 -15.75 -1.10
N LEU A 47 -5.08 -14.46 -0.88
CA LEU A 47 -5.35 -13.44 -1.90
C LEU A 47 -4.30 -13.56 -3.02
N GLN A 48 -4.70 -14.07 -4.18
CA GLN A 48 -3.83 -14.16 -5.36
C GLN A 48 -3.99 -12.90 -6.22
N PRO A 49 -2.91 -12.35 -6.80
CA PRO A 49 -3.00 -11.19 -7.68
C PRO A 49 -3.86 -11.54 -8.90
N GLU A 50 -4.81 -10.66 -9.22
CA GLU A 50 -5.41 -10.68 -10.56
C GLU A 50 -4.30 -10.39 -11.58
N SER A 51 -4.24 -11.16 -12.67
CA SER A 51 -3.27 -10.87 -13.75
C SER A 51 -3.38 -9.42 -14.22
N LEU A 52 -2.28 -8.81 -14.68
CA LEU A 52 -2.29 -7.42 -15.16
C LEU A 52 -3.41 -7.16 -16.20
N ASN A 53 -3.64 -8.10 -17.11
CA ASN A 53 -4.69 -7.98 -18.13
C ASN A 53 -6.11 -7.94 -17.53
N ALA A 54 -6.38 -8.73 -16.48
CA ALA A 54 -7.65 -8.68 -15.77
C ALA A 54 -7.82 -7.33 -15.05
N LEU A 55 -6.74 -6.86 -14.41
CA LEU A 55 -6.72 -5.60 -13.68
C LEU A 55 -6.95 -4.40 -14.61
N LEU A 56 -6.26 -4.33 -15.75
CA LEU A 56 -6.41 -3.23 -16.72
C LEU A 56 -7.74 -3.34 -17.50
N GLY A 57 -8.19 -4.54 -17.84
CA GLY A 57 -9.43 -4.79 -18.58
C GLY A 57 -9.60 -3.87 -19.79
N GLN A 58 -10.72 -3.14 -19.85
CA GLN A 58 -11.04 -2.22 -20.95
C GLN A 58 -10.24 -0.90 -20.92
N GLU A 59 -9.57 -0.59 -19.81
CA GLU A 59 -8.80 0.66 -19.64
C GLU A 59 -7.35 0.52 -20.14
N ARG A 60 -6.93 -0.67 -20.62
CA ARG A 60 -5.56 -0.95 -21.10
C ARG A 60 -5.09 0.06 -22.14
N ASP A 61 -5.87 0.30 -23.19
CA ASP A 61 -5.47 1.21 -24.28
C ASP A 61 -5.35 2.66 -23.80
N ALA A 62 -6.19 3.05 -22.83
CA ALA A 62 -6.11 4.36 -22.19
C ALA A 62 -4.81 4.52 -21.38
N VAL A 63 -4.39 3.47 -20.66
CA VAL A 63 -3.11 3.46 -19.93
C VAL A 63 -1.92 3.52 -20.89
N LEU A 64 -1.93 2.75 -21.99
CA LEU A 64 -0.86 2.77 -22.98
C LEU A 64 -0.71 4.14 -23.67
N THR A 65 -1.81 4.89 -23.80
CA THR A 65 -1.81 6.18 -24.49
C THR A 65 -1.59 7.36 -23.54
N GLY A 66 -2.14 7.33 -22.33
CA GLY A 66 -2.25 8.49 -21.45
C GLY A 66 -1.85 8.26 -19.99
N GLY A 67 -1.18 7.15 -19.69
CA GLY A 67 -0.65 6.89 -18.35
C GLY A 67 -1.66 6.32 -17.36
N LEU A 68 -1.21 6.14 -16.12
CA LEU A 68 -2.00 5.53 -15.06
C LEU A 68 -3.06 6.46 -14.47
N ALA A 69 -2.99 7.76 -14.75
CA ALA A 69 -4.08 8.69 -14.40
C ALA A 69 -5.42 8.32 -15.06
N ALA A 70 -5.40 7.53 -16.14
CA ALA A 70 -6.59 7.00 -16.80
C ALA A 70 -7.29 5.88 -16.00
N LEU A 71 -6.60 5.23 -15.06
CA LEU A 71 -7.19 4.18 -14.23
C LEU A 71 -8.05 4.76 -13.11
N ARG A 72 -9.10 4.02 -12.76
CA ARG A 72 -9.88 4.29 -11.53
C ARG A 72 -9.01 4.08 -10.28
N HIS A 73 -9.27 4.87 -9.25
CA HIS A 73 -8.52 4.81 -7.98
C HIS A 73 -8.40 3.40 -7.39
N SER A 74 -9.47 2.60 -7.41
CA SER A 74 -9.44 1.23 -6.88
C SER A 74 -8.43 0.32 -7.59
N ARG A 75 -8.18 0.55 -8.88
CA ARG A 75 -7.20 -0.22 -9.67
C ARG A 75 -5.77 0.25 -9.41
N LEU A 76 -5.58 1.54 -9.15
CA LEU A 76 -4.29 2.06 -8.67
C LEU A 76 -3.96 1.46 -7.31
N CYS A 77 -4.92 1.40 -6.38
CA CYS A 77 -4.71 0.75 -5.09
C CYS A 77 -4.36 -0.74 -5.26
N ALA A 78 -5.04 -1.45 -6.16
CA ALA A 78 -4.73 -2.85 -6.43
C ALA A 78 -3.29 -3.05 -6.98
N LEU A 79 -2.78 -2.14 -7.81
CA LEU A 79 -1.37 -2.18 -8.25
C LEU A 79 -0.40 -2.01 -7.06
N LEU A 80 -0.74 -1.18 -6.08
CA LEU A 80 0.07 -1.02 -4.86
C LEU A 80 -0.03 -2.23 -3.93
N THR A 81 -1.20 -2.88 -3.88
CA THR A 81 -1.43 -4.11 -3.11
C THR A 81 -0.68 -5.31 -3.70
N PHE A 82 -0.51 -5.34 -5.02
CA PHE A 82 0.18 -6.39 -5.77
C PHE A 82 1.35 -5.81 -6.56
N PRO A 83 2.44 -5.41 -5.88
CA PRO A 83 3.53 -4.62 -6.48
C PRO A 83 4.28 -5.36 -7.59
N GLU A 84 4.16 -6.69 -7.69
CA GLU A 84 4.72 -7.50 -8.77
C GLU A 84 4.12 -7.14 -10.13
N LEU A 85 2.84 -6.73 -10.16
CA LEU A 85 2.16 -6.29 -11.36
C LEU A 85 2.74 -4.98 -11.93
N LEU A 86 3.47 -4.20 -11.12
CA LEU A 86 4.16 -3.01 -11.60
C LEU A 86 5.32 -3.37 -12.54
N LEU A 87 5.97 -4.52 -12.38
CA LEU A 87 7.01 -4.98 -13.33
C LEU A 87 6.40 -5.42 -14.65
N GLU A 88 5.31 -6.20 -14.59
CA GLU A 88 4.56 -6.60 -15.80
C GLU A 88 4.07 -5.36 -16.55
N LEU A 89 3.61 -4.35 -15.81
CA LEU A 89 3.15 -3.10 -16.38
C LEU A 89 4.29 -2.30 -17.01
N GLN A 90 5.47 -2.24 -16.38
CA GLN A 90 6.64 -1.59 -16.96
C GLN A 90 7.05 -2.27 -18.26
N GLU A 91 7.11 -3.60 -18.30
CA GLU A 91 7.41 -4.35 -19.52
C GLU A 91 6.39 -4.04 -20.62
N LEU A 92 5.09 -4.09 -20.30
CA LEU A 92 4.02 -3.77 -21.23
C LEU A 92 4.15 -2.35 -21.80
N VAL A 93 4.42 -1.37 -20.94
CA VAL A 93 4.57 0.04 -21.33
C VAL A 93 5.84 0.26 -22.16
N LEU A 94 6.94 -0.40 -21.85
CA LEU A 94 8.18 -0.29 -22.63
C LEU A 94 8.04 -0.89 -24.04
N VAL A 95 7.18 -1.91 -24.20
CA VAL A 95 6.95 -2.58 -25.49
C VAL A 95 5.86 -1.91 -26.32
N GLU A 96 4.75 -1.50 -25.69
CA GLU A 96 3.53 -1.05 -26.36
C GLU A 96 3.13 0.40 -26.04
N GLY A 97 3.85 1.09 -25.15
CA GLY A 97 3.51 2.45 -24.72
C GLY A 97 3.63 3.50 -25.81
N GLY A 98 2.72 4.47 -25.80
CA GLY A 98 2.70 5.62 -26.71
C GLY A 98 3.61 6.79 -26.29
N GLU A 99 3.38 7.96 -26.89
CA GLU A 99 4.17 9.19 -26.67
C GLU A 99 4.26 9.59 -25.19
N HIS A 100 3.16 9.45 -24.42
CA HIS A 100 3.14 9.76 -22.99
C HIS A 100 4.29 9.11 -22.21
N TRP A 101 4.55 7.83 -22.49
CA TRP A 101 5.57 7.08 -21.77
C TRP A 101 6.99 7.41 -22.22
N GLN A 102 7.15 7.83 -23.47
CA GLN A 102 8.44 8.30 -23.99
C GLN A 102 8.86 9.61 -23.32
N ASP A 103 7.90 10.49 -23.04
CA ASP A 103 8.15 11.74 -22.32
C ASP A 103 8.58 11.50 -20.86
N GLN A 104 8.14 10.40 -20.24
CA GLN A 104 8.53 10.03 -18.87
C GLN A 104 9.94 9.44 -18.76
N ILE A 105 10.53 8.94 -19.86
CA ILE A 105 11.91 8.41 -19.87
C ILE A 105 12.94 9.54 -19.68
N CYS A 106 12.52 10.79 -19.87
CA CYS A 106 13.40 11.95 -19.95
C CYS A 106 13.66 12.60 -18.59
N ASP A 107 14.57 12.04 -17.80
CA ASP A 107 15.43 12.86 -16.91
C ASP A 107 16.64 12.11 -16.30
N VAL A 108 17.06 10.97 -16.86
CA VAL A 108 18.41 10.49 -16.57
C VAL A 108 19.36 11.36 -17.40
N PRO A 109 20.19 12.23 -16.79
CA PRO A 109 21.14 13.01 -17.56
C PRO A 109 22.12 12.03 -18.21
N MET A 110 21.88 11.69 -19.49
CA MET A 110 22.79 10.91 -20.33
C MET A 110 24.20 11.51 -20.38
N GLY A 111 24.37 12.76 -19.90
CA GLY A 111 25.66 13.42 -19.73
C GLY A 111 26.63 12.71 -18.77
N SER A 112 26.17 11.88 -17.82
CA SER A 112 27.11 11.17 -16.92
C SER A 112 27.66 9.87 -17.49
N LEU A 113 27.00 9.24 -18.47
CA LEU A 113 27.55 8.04 -19.13
C LEU A 113 28.74 8.38 -20.02
N SER A 114 28.75 9.56 -20.65
CA SER A 114 29.92 10.08 -21.37
C SER A 114 31.09 10.42 -20.45
N GLU A 115 30.83 10.79 -19.19
CA GLU A 115 31.85 11.09 -18.18
C GLU A 115 32.47 9.79 -17.62
N PHE A 116 31.64 8.76 -17.39
CA PHE A 116 32.11 7.42 -17.01
C PHE A 116 32.89 6.69 -18.12
N LEU A 117 32.59 6.97 -19.40
CA LEU A 117 33.35 6.41 -20.52
C LEU A 117 34.61 7.23 -20.87
N GLN A 118 34.76 8.46 -20.38
CA GLN A 118 35.96 9.29 -20.61
C GLN A 118 37.07 9.09 -19.57
N GLU A 119 36.77 8.57 -18.38
CA GLU A 119 37.80 8.35 -17.35
C GLU A 119 38.62 7.06 -17.52
N ASP A 120 38.23 6.12 -18.40
CA ASP A 120 38.97 4.86 -18.60
C ASP A 120 39.97 4.88 -19.79
N GLU A 121 40.09 6.02 -20.50
CA GLU A 121 41.06 6.18 -21.61
C GLU A 121 42.37 6.87 -21.19
N LEU A 122 42.63 7.02 -19.88
CA LEU A 122 43.82 7.70 -19.35
C LEU A 122 44.56 6.92 -18.25
N GLN A 123 44.63 5.59 -18.36
CA GLN A 123 45.68 4.81 -17.70
C GLN A 123 46.01 3.52 -18.46
N ALA A 124 46.63 3.70 -19.62
CA ALA A 124 47.40 2.65 -20.27
C ALA A 124 48.68 2.37 -19.45
N ASP A 125 48.56 1.54 -18.42
CA ASP A 125 49.67 0.68 -17.99
C ASP A 125 49.16 -0.77 -17.90
N ALA A 126 49.58 -1.57 -18.87
CA ALA A 126 48.99 -2.85 -19.21
C ALA A 126 49.48 -3.98 -18.31
N PRO A 127 48.58 -4.77 -17.67
CA PRO A 127 48.89 -6.15 -17.38
C PRO A 127 48.60 -7.01 -18.62
N ARG A 128 49.63 -7.75 -19.07
CA ARG A 128 49.52 -8.84 -20.05
C ARG A 128 48.43 -9.83 -19.62
N ILE A 129 47.24 -9.72 -20.19
CA ILE A 129 46.27 -10.81 -20.18
C ILE A 129 46.55 -11.69 -21.39
N VAL A 130 46.73 -12.97 -21.08
CA VAL A 130 47.02 -14.06 -22.00
C VAL A 130 45.83 -14.24 -22.96
N ASN A 131 46.14 -14.30 -24.26
CA ASN A 131 45.21 -14.66 -25.33
C ASN A 131 44.49 -15.98 -24.99
N PHE A 132 43.22 -15.87 -24.60
CA PHE A 132 42.26 -16.95 -24.71
C PHE A 132 41.03 -16.35 -25.37
N LEU A 133 40.89 -16.62 -26.67
CA LEU A 133 39.64 -16.87 -27.39
C LEU A 133 40.00 -16.87 -28.89
N GLU A 134 40.33 -18.07 -29.39
CA GLU A 134 40.20 -18.36 -30.82
C GLU A 134 38.74 -18.21 -31.26
N PRO A 135 38.49 -17.73 -32.48
CA PRO A 135 37.14 -17.64 -33.02
C PRO A 135 36.65 -19.04 -33.40
N VAL A 136 35.68 -19.57 -32.64
CA VAL A 136 34.89 -20.72 -33.09
C VAL A 136 33.99 -20.26 -34.22
N ALA A 137 34.46 -20.48 -35.46
CA ALA A 137 33.64 -20.42 -36.65
C ALA A 137 32.73 -21.65 -36.67
N GLU A 138 31.56 -21.57 -36.03
CA GLU A 138 30.56 -22.64 -36.10
C GLU A 138 29.42 -22.31 -37.06
N GLN A 139 29.29 -23.22 -38.02
CA GLN A 139 28.50 -23.19 -39.23
C GLN A 139 27.00 -22.99 -38.97
N VAL A 140 26.45 -21.90 -39.50
CA VAL A 140 25.01 -21.72 -39.68
C VAL A 140 24.53 -22.70 -40.77
N SER A 141 23.97 -23.83 -40.34
CA SER A 141 23.24 -24.76 -41.21
C SER A 141 21.83 -24.21 -41.44
N GLN A 142 21.55 -23.74 -42.66
CA GLN A 142 20.20 -23.32 -43.07
C GLN A 142 19.27 -24.54 -43.21
N PRO A 143 18.03 -24.50 -42.69
CA PRO A 143 17.05 -25.55 -42.93
C PRO A 143 16.43 -25.41 -44.33
N PRO A 144 16.01 -26.53 -44.96
CA PRO A 144 15.46 -26.52 -46.31
C PRO A 144 14.05 -25.92 -46.35
N ARG A 145 13.86 -25.01 -47.32
CA ARG A 145 12.57 -24.43 -47.71
C ARG A 145 11.55 -25.54 -48.07
N ARG A 146 10.53 -25.73 -47.23
CA ARG A 146 9.32 -26.50 -47.59
C ARG A 146 8.20 -25.55 -48.01
N LYS A 147 7.81 -25.66 -49.28
CA LYS A 147 6.62 -25.03 -49.86
C LYS A 147 5.37 -25.88 -49.52
N GLY A 148 4.30 -25.19 -49.12
CA GLY A 148 2.91 -25.59 -49.36
C GLY A 148 2.19 -26.33 -48.23
N ARG A 149 1.14 -25.74 -47.66
CA ARG A 149 -0.27 -25.95 -48.07
C ARG A 149 -1.21 -25.21 -47.11
N LEU A 150 -2.21 -24.57 -47.70
CA LEU A 150 -3.45 -24.08 -47.08
C LEU A 150 -4.32 -25.25 -46.57
N LEU A 151 -5.03 -25.02 -45.45
CA LEU A 151 -6.25 -25.67 -44.89
C LEU A 151 -6.13 -25.62 -43.34
N ALA A 152 -7.08 -25.27 -42.48
CA ALA A 152 -8.42 -24.68 -42.48
C ALA A 152 -8.71 -24.30 -41.00
N PRO A 153 -9.63 -23.38 -40.70
CA PRO A 153 -10.00 -23.00 -39.34
C PRO A 153 -11.23 -23.80 -38.85
N MET A 154 -11.11 -24.50 -37.73
CA MET A 154 -12.27 -24.94 -36.93
C MET A 154 -11.80 -25.22 -35.50
N LEU A 155 -12.15 -24.33 -34.56
CA LEU A 155 -12.28 -24.58 -33.12
C LEU A 155 -12.73 -23.27 -32.43
N SER A 156 -13.99 -22.88 -32.59
CA SER A 156 -14.57 -21.76 -31.86
C SER A 156 -16.09 -21.94 -31.66
N ALA A 157 -16.47 -23.02 -30.99
CA ALA A 157 -17.87 -23.25 -30.59
C ALA A 157 -18.02 -23.75 -29.15
N ALA A 158 -16.98 -24.31 -28.52
CA ALA A 158 -17.07 -24.85 -27.16
C ALA A 158 -17.09 -23.76 -26.06
N ALA A 159 -16.44 -22.61 -26.28
CA ALA A 159 -16.32 -21.56 -25.25
C ALA A 159 -17.63 -20.80 -25.00
N LEU A 160 -18.47 -20.60 -26.03
CA LEU A 160 -19.74 -19.88 -25.88
C LEU A 160 -20.82 -20.70 -25.14
N VAL A 161 -20.73 -22.03 -25.18
CA VAL A 161 -21.67 -22.92 -24.47
C VAL A 161 -21.43 -22.88 -22.96
N LEU A 162 -20.16 -22.79 -22.51
CA LEU A 162 -19.83 -22.73 -21.08
C LEU A 162 -20.29 -21.41 -20.43
N ILE A 163 -20.16 -20.28 -21.14
CA ILE A 163 -20.63 -18.97 -20.64
C ILE A 163 -22.16 -18.96 -20.50
N GLY A 164 -22.89 -19.59 -21.43
CA GLY A 164 -24.34 -19.71 -21.34
C GLY A 164 -24.84 -20.59 -20.18
N VAL A 165 -24.12 -21.66 -19.83
CA VAL A 165 -24.49 -22.55 -18.72
C VAL A 165 -24.28 -21.87 -17.36
N VAL A 166 -23.20 -21.11 -17.19
CA VAL A 166 -22.91 -20.37 -15.94
C VAL A 166 -23.92 -19.24 -15.73
N ALA A 167 -24.31 -18.52 -16.79
CA ALA A 167 -25.33 -17.46 -16.71
C ALA A 167 -26.73 -17.98 -16.35
N LEU A 168 -27.05 -19.24 -16.70
CA LEU A 168 -28.34 -19.85 -16.35
C LEU A 168 -28.36 -20.51 -14.97
N GLN A 169 -27.21 -20.93 -14.43
CA GLN A 169 -27.14 -21.55 -13.10
C GLN A 169 -27.11 -20.56 -11.93
N TYR A 170 -26.72 -19.30 -12.17
CA TYR A 170 -26.51 -18.31 -11.09
C TYR A 170 -27.23 -16.96 -11.33
N PRO A 171 -28.57 -16.93 -11.49
CA PRO A 171 -29.30 -15.69 -11.74
C PRO A 171 -29.27 -14.69 -10.55
N ASP A 172 -29.01 -15.17 -9.34
CA ASP A 172 -29.07 -14.34 -8.13
C ASP A 172 -27.78 -13.58 -7.81
N LEU A 173 -26.63 -13.97 -8.40
CA LEU A 173 -25.32 -13.32 -8.16
C LEU A 173 -25.22 -11.90 -8.74
N TRP A 174 -26.08 -11.52 -9.69
CA TRP A 174 -26.08 -10.18 -10.30
C TRP A 174 -27.04 -9.19 -9.63
N LYS A 175 -27.88 -9.64 -8.69
CA LYS A 175 -28.88 -8.75 -8.04
C LYS A 175 -28.37 -7.99 -6.82
N GLN A 176 -27.21 -8.33 -6.28
CA GLN A 176 -26.71 -7.75 -5.02
C GLN A 176 -25.84 -6.48 -5.16
N GLY A 177 -25.60 -5.99 -6.37
CA GLY A 177 -24.66 -4.89 -6.64
C GLY A 177 -25.23 -3.46 -6.65
N GLN A 178 -26.53 -3.25 -6.43
CA GLN A 178 -27.10 -1.89 -6.35
C GLN A 178 -27.40 -1.52 -4.90
N VAL A 179 -26.42 -0.91 -4.24
CA VAL A 179 -26.64 -0.10 -3.04
C VAL A 179 -27.51 1.09 -3.46
N GLN A 180 -28.76 1.11 -3.00
CA GLN A 180 -29.62 2.27 -3.14
C GLN A 180 -29.07 3.40 -2.28
N VAL A 181 -28.49 4.41 -2.93
CA VAL A 181 -28.28 5.72 -2.31
C VAL A 181 -29.68 6.31 -2.12
N ALA A 182 -30.16 6.32 -0.88
CA ALA A 182 -31.41 6.98 -0.54
C ALA A 182 -31.23 8.50 -0.71
N GLU A 183 -31.75 9.06 -1.81
CA GLU A 183 -31.99 10.49 -1.95
C GLU A 183 -33.00 10.92 -0.88
N GLY A 184 -32.49 11.55 0.18
CA GLY A 184 -33.30 12.25 1.17
C GLY A 184 -33.84 13.57 0.59
N PRO A 185 -35.02 14.03 1.01
CA PRO A 185 -35.69 15.19 0.42
C PRO A 185 -34.98 16.49 0.79
N ASP A 186 -34.78 17.34 -0.23
CA ASP A 186 -34.25 18.71 -0.13
C ASP A 186 -34.95 19.52 0.97
N GLY A 187 -34.29 19.61 2.13
CA GLY A 187 -34.59 20.57 3.18
C GLY A 187 -33.60 21.74 3.11
N PRO A 188 -34.04 22.99 3.35
CA PRO A 188 -33.15 24.15 3.35
C PRO A 188 -32.06 23.95 4.42
N GLN A 189 -30.81 23.84 3.99
CA GLN A 189 -29.64 23.74 4.85
C GLN A 189 -29.44 25.08 5.58
N ASP A 190 -29.57 25.05 6.89
CA ASP A 190 -29.13 26.11 7.80
C ASP A 190 -27.59 26.02 7.93
N PRO A 191 -26.82 27.04 7.52
CA PRO A 191 -25.36 26.98 7.45
C PRO A 191 -24.64 27.13 8.80
N SER A 192 -25.25 26.77 9.93
CA SER A 192 -24.76 27.22 11.26
C SER A 192 -24.37 26.13 12.25
N HIS A 193 -24.47 24.84 11.91
CA HIS A 193 -24.00 23.75 12.80
C HIS A 193 -23.24 22.68 12.01
N GLU A 194 -21.98 22.95 11.70
CA GLU A 194 -20.97 21.91 11.49
C GLU A 194 -20.80 21.18 12.83
N GLN A 195 -21.59 20.13 13.06
CA GLN A 195 -21.25 19.15 14.08
C GLN A 195 -19.95 18.47 13.63
N PRO A 196 -18.92 18.39 14.48
CA PRO A 196 -17.68 17.72 14.12
C PRO A 196 -18.02 16.28 13.74
N VAL A 197 -17.74 15.93 12.49
CA VAL A 197 -17.84 14.56 11.99
C VAL A 197 -16.98 13.71 12.92
N MET A 198 -17.62 12.78 13.64
CA MET A 198 -16.92 11.94 14.62
C MET A 198 -15.75 11.23 13.92
N LEU A 199 -14.54 11.45 14.42
CA LEU A 199 -13.29 10.95 13.89
C LEU A 199 -13.21 9.43 14.11
N ALA A 200 -13.93 8.66 13.30
CA ALA A 200 -13.68 7.23 13.18
C ALA A 200 -12.31 7.06 12.53
N SER A 201 -11.28 6.86 13.35
CA SER A 201 -9.93 6.59 12.88
C SER A 201 -9.81 5.11 12.51
N THR A 202 -8.99 4.77 11.51
CA THR A 202 -8.81 3.37 11.05
C THR A 202 -7.48 2.77 11.53
N TRP A 203 -6.86 3.36 12.55
CA TRP A 203 -5.53 3.00 13.02
C TRP A 203 -5.48 2.86 14.55
N GLY A 204 -4.38 2.32 15.07
CA GLY A 204 -4.23 2.13 16.52
C GLY A 204 -5.29 1.19 17.07
N TRP A 205 -5.89 1.54 18.21
CA TRP A 205 -6.92 0.71 18.85
C TRP A 205 -8.32 0.84 18.23
N ASP A 206 -8.53 1.79 17.32
CA ASP A 206 -9.76 1.87 16.51
C ASP A 206 -9.70 1.01 15.25
N SER A 207 -8.53 0.44 14.93
CA SER A 207 -8.43 -0.49 13.81
C SER A 207 -9.25 -1.77 14.07
N PRO A 208 -9.90 -2.35 13.05
CA PRO A 208 -10.79 -3.50 13.22
C PRO A 208 -10.10 -4.72 13.84
N ASP A 209 -8.78 -4.86 13.64
CA ASP A 209 -8.00 -6.00 14.10
C ASP A 209 -7.32 -5.79 15.46
N ALA A 210 -7.37 -4.57 16.03
CA ALA A 210 -6.71 -4.28 17.30
C ALA A 210 -7.27 -5.05 18.49
N LEU A 211 -8.55 -5.45 18.44
CA LEU A 211 -9.27 -6.10 19.54
C LEU A 211 -9.64 -7.55 19.19
N ASN A 212 -8.71 -8.30 18.63
CA ASN A 212 -8.92 -9.71 18.28
C ASN A 212 -9.14 -10.58 19.54
N ASN A 213 -10.37 -11.05 19.74
CA ASN A 213 -10.78 -11.83 20.90
C ASN A 213 -10.44 -13.33 20.80
N ASP A 214 -9.90 -13.79 19.66
CA ASP A 214 -9.55 -15.19 19.45
C ASP A 214 -8.11 -15.51 19.89
N LEU A 215 -7.35 -14.50 20.32
CA LEU A 215 -5.97 -14.62 20.79
C LEU A 215 -5.87 -15.16 22.23
N SER A 216 -4.72 -15.74 22.59
CA SER A 216 -4.40 -15.98 24.00
C SER A 216 -4.23 -14.66 24.77
N ALA A 217 -4.31 -14.69 26.10
CA ALA A 217 -4.17 -13.49 26.93
C ALA A 217 -2.84 -12.74 26.69
N SER A 218 -1.74 -13.47 26.52
CA SER A 218 -0.42 -12.90 26.23
C SER A 218 -0.37 -12.27 24.84
N GLU A 219 -0.81 -13.00 23.81
CA GLU A 219 -0.85 -12.50 22.42
C GLU A 219 -1.79 -11.29 22.27
N TYR A 220 -2.91 -11.28 23.00
CA TYR A 220 -3.85 -10.17 23.03
C TYR A 220 -3.19 -8.88 23.55
N LEU A 221 -2.51 -8.94 24.71
CA LEU A 221 -1.81 -7.78 25.27
C LEU A 221 -0.64 -7.33 24.40
N LEU A 222 0.06 -8.26 23.77
CA LEU A 222 1.12 -7.94 22.82
C LEU A 222 0.57 -7.25 21.57
N SER A 223 -0.56 -7.71 21.03
CA SER A 223 -1.27 -7.07 19.92
C SER A 223 -1.70 -5.64 20.27
N LEU A 224 -2.24 -5.42 21.48
CA LEU A 224 -2.56 -4.08 21.97
C LEU A 224 -1.34 -3.17 22.06
N SER A 225 -0.21 -3.69 22.54
CA SER A 225 1.08 -2.97 22.58
C SER A 225 1.53 -2.55 21.19
N ASN A 226 1.48 -3.46 20.22
CA ASN A 226 1.85 -3.20 18.83
C ASN A 226 0.91 -2.19 18.17
N SER A 227 -0.39 -2.32 18.40
CA SER A 227 -1.41 -1.37 17.91
C SER A 227 -1.14 0.05 18.43
N ALA A 228 -0.74 0.20 19.70
CA ALA A 228 -0.39 1.52 20.24
C ALA A 228 0.81 2.16 19.51
N LYS A 229 1.78 1.35 19.08
CA LYS A 229 2.97 1.82 18.35
C LYS A 229 2.65 2.35 16.95
N ALA A 230 1.45 2.09 16.41
CA ALA A 230 0.99 2.72 15.16
C ALA A 230 0.97 4.26 15.24
N TRP A 231 1.01 4.83 16.45
CA TRP A 231 1.31 6.24 16.67
C TRP A 231 2.53 6.71 15.88
N PHE A 232 3.63 5.96 15.91
CA PHE A 232 4.92 6.36 15.33
C PHE A 232 4.96 6.29 13.80
N ASN A 233 3.94 5.74 13.15
CA ASN A 233 3.85 5.65 11.69
C ASN A 233 3.61 7.02 11.03
N LYS A 234 3.04 7.98 11.76
CA LYS A 234 2.88 9.38 11.33
C LYS A 234 3.48 10.31 12.37
N LYS A 235 4.29 11.28 11.92
CA LYS A 235 4.96 12.26 12.78
C LYS A 235 4.48 13.67 12.43
N PRO A 236 3.26 14.07 12.83
CA PRO A 236 2.79 15.42 12.59
C PRO A 236 3.74 16.42 13.26
N ASP A 237 4.02 17.54 12.59
CA ASP A 237 4.86 18.63 13.09
C ASP A 237 4.12 19.97 13.14
N THR A 238 2.87 19.99 12.65
CA THR A 238 1.95 21.12 12.80
C THR A 238 1.10 20.99 14.06
N GLN A 239 0.62 22.13 14.54
CA GLN A 239 -0.24 22.20 15.71
C GLN A 239 -1.54 21.41 15.53
N GLU A 240 -2.23 21.64 14.41
CA GLU A 240 -3.46 20.96 14.05
C GLU A 240 -3.24 19.45 13.87
N GLY A 241 -2.12 19.07 13.24
CA GLY A 241 -1.78 17.66 13.00
C GLY A 241 -1.53 16.90 14.30
N VAL A 242 -0.80 17.50 15.26
CA VAL A 242 -0.54 16.90 16.57
C VAL A 242 -1.85 16.79 17.36
N HIS A 243 -2.67 17.85 17.38
CA HIS A 243 -3.96 17.83 18.05
C HIS A 243 -4.89 16.74 17.49
N GLN A 244 -5.04 16.68 16.16
CA GLN A 244 -5.87 15.67 15.51
C GLN A 244 -5.38 14.26 15.84
N ARG A 245 -4.08 14.00 15.70
CA ARG A 245 -3.51 12.68 15.95
C ARG A 245 -3.70 12.23 17.40
N LEU A 246 -3.54 13.15 18.36
CA LEU A 246 -3.80 12.88 19.78
C LEU A 246 -5.28 12.61 20.04
N ALA A 247 -6.18 13.35 19.40
CA ALA A 247 -7.62 13.15 19.54
C ALA A 247 -8.06 11.76 18.99
N GLU A 248 -7.53 11.36 17.84
CA GLU A 248 -7.73 10.02 17.27
C GLU A 248 -7.20 8.93 18.21
N PHE A 249 -5.97 9.05 18.71
CA PHE A 249 -5.40 8.08 19.66
C PHE A 249 -6.24 7.99 20.94
N ARG A 250 -6.71 9.15 21.43
CA ARG A 250 -7.56 9.23 22.61
C ARG A 250 -8.92 8.59 22.39
N HIS A 251 -9.48 8.67 21.19
CA HIS A 251 -10.69 7.93 20.82
C HIS A 251 -10.45 6.42 20.85
N GLY A 252 -9.33 5.95 20.30
CA GLY A 252 -8.87 4.57 20.44
C GLY A 252 -8.80 4.07 21.88
N CYS A 253 -8.39 4.92 22.84
CA CYS A 253 -8.45 4.57 24.26
C CYS A 253 -9.88 4.30 24.76
N GLU A 254 -10.89 5.00 24.23
CA GLU A 254 -12.29 4.81 24.60
C GLU A 254 -12.84 3.50 24.05
N THR A 255 -12.50 3.20 22.79
CA THR A 255 -12.78 1.91 22.17
C THR A 255 -12.20 0.78 23.02
N LEU A 256 -10.93 0.91 23.44
CA LEU A 256 -10.29 -0.05 24.33
C LEU A 256 -10.99 -0.14 25.69
N LEU A 257 -11.32 0.97 26.34
CA LEU A 257 -11.99 0.99 27.66
C LEU A 257 -13.37 0.31 27.66
N ASN A 258 -14.09 0.36 26.54
CA ASN A 258 -15.44 -0.18 26.40
C ASN A 258 -15.45 -1.61 25.84
N ALA A 259 -14.30 -2.14 25.44
CA ALA A 259 -14.19 -3.47 24.86
C ALA A 259 -14.44 -4.59 25.92
N PRO A 260 -14.88 -5.77 25.48
CA PRO A 260 -15.16 -6.88 26.40
C PRO A 260 -13.88 -7.50 26.99
N HIS A 261 -12.77 -7.51 26.22
CA HIS A 261 -11.48 -8.13 26.59
C HIS A 261 -11.61 -9.61 26.97
N THR A 262 -12.33 -10.39 26.17
CA THR A 262 -12.64 -11.79 26.51
C THR A 262 -11.43 -12.72 26.68
N PRO A 263 -10.24 -12.46 26.08
CA PRO A 263 -9.03 -13.25 26.36
C PRO A 263 -8.46 -13.09 27.78
N LEU A 264 -8.84 -12.04 28.51
CA LEU A 264 -8.24 -11.72 29.81
C LEU A 264 -9.04 -12.28 30.98
N THR A 265 -8.34 -12.67 32.05
CA THR A 265 -8.98 -12.95 33.34
C THR A 265 -9.62 -11.67 33.90
N GLU A 266 -10.55 -11.81 34.86
CA GLU A 266 -11.17 -10.64 35.51
C GLU A 266 -10.12 -9.72 36.17
N ALA A 267 -9.09 -10.31 36.79
CA ALA A 267 -8.00 -9.58 37.42
C ALA A 267 -7.15 -8.80 36.39
N ASP A 268 -6.78 -9.44 35.29
CA ASP A 268 -5.96 -8.79 34.24
C ASP A 268 -6.77 -7.74 33.47
N ARG A 269 -8.07 -7.99 33.25
CA ARG A 269 -9.00 -7.02 32.68
C ARG A 269 -9.14 -5.79 33.58
N ALA A 270 -9.31 -5.98 34.90
CA ALA A 270 -9.39 -4.89 35.85
C ALA A 270 -8.10 -4.06 35.86
N TRP A 271 -6.94 -4.72 35.85
CA TRP A 271 -5.63 -4.08 35.71
C TRP A 271 -5.53 -3.25 34.42
N LEU A 272 -5.93 -3.82 33.28
CA LEU A 272 -5.88 -3.13 31.99
C LEU A 272 -6.75 -1.86 32.01
N ILE A 273 -8.00 -1.97 32.47
CA ILE A 273 -8.93 -0.84 32.57
C ILE A 273 -8.37 0.25 33.50
N GLU A 274 -7.75 -0.11 34.61
CA GLU A 274 -7.11 0.86 35.51
C GLU A 274 -5.98 1.62 34.80
N LYS A 275 -5.11 0.91 34.08
CA LYS A 275 -4.02 1.53 33.30
C LYS A 275 -4.56 2.44 32.20
N CYS A 276 -5.53 1.97 31.42
CA CYS A 276 -6.16 2.75 30.36
C CYS A 276 -6.80 4.04 30.88
N LYS A 277 -7.46 4.01 32.05
CA LYS A 277 -8.02 5.23 32.67
C LYS A 277 -6.95 6.24 33.07
N ASN A 278 -5.79 5.77 33.52
CA ASN A 278 -4.68 6.66 33.87
C ASN A 278 -4.05 7.26 32.61
N TRP A 279 -3.80 6.46 31.57
CA TRP A 279 -3.28 6.95 30.29
C TRP A 279 -4.24 7.91 29.59
N ALA A 280 -5.56 7.65 29.65
CA ALA A 280 -6.57 8.55 29.11
C ALA A 280 -6.48 9.96 29.73
N LYS A 281 -6.26 10.08 31.05
CA LYS A 281 -6.09 11.37 31.72
C LYS A 281 -4.82 12.11 31.28
N GLU A 282 -3.73 11.37 31.10
CA GLU A 282 -2.48 11.93 30.58
C GLU A 282 -2.67 12.43 29.13
N LEU A 283 -3.37 11.66 28.29
CA LEU A 283 -3.71 12.04 26.92
C LEU A 283 -4.65 13.25 26.88
N ASP A 284 -5.66 13.34 27.75
CA ASP A 284 -6.56 14.50 27.84
C ASP A 284 -5.77 15.79 28.14
N THR A 285 -4.72 15.67 28.96
CA THR A 285 -3.79 16.77 29.25
C THR A 285 -2.99 17.16 28.01
N LEU A 286 -2.49 16.18 27.25
CA LEU A 286 -1.74 16.42 26.00
C LEU A 286 -2.62 17.00 24.89
N VAL A 287 -3.86 16.51 24.71
CA VAL A 287 -4.83 17.05 23.75
C VAL A 287 -5.12 18.52 24.06
N SER A 288 -5.31 18.85 25.33
CA SER A 288 -5.53 20.23 25.77
C SER A 288 -4.32 21.12 25.49
N ALA A 289 -3.10 20.61 25.76
CA ALA A 289 -1.83 21.30 25.53
C ALA A 289 -1.54 21.52 24.03
N ALA A 290 -1.94 20.61 23.15
CA ALA A 290 -1.72 20.71 21.70
C ALA A 290 -2.34 21.97 21.06
N ASN A 291 -3.31 22.60 21.71
CA ASN A 291 -3.91 23.85 21.23
C ASN A 291 -3.17 25.12 21.69
N GLN A 292 -2.19 25.01 22.59
CA GLN A 292 -1.57 26.18 23.25
C GLN A 292 -0.04 26.14 23.22
N ASP A 293 0.54 24.95 23.37
CA ASP A 293 1.98 24.74 23.52
C ASP A 293 2.64 24.45 22.17
N ASP A 294 3.97 24.42 22.17
CA ASP A 294 4.76 24.06 20.98
C ASP A 294 4.42 22.62 20.51
N PRO A 295 4.08 22.41 19.22
CA PRO A 295 3.63 21.11 18.74
C PRO A 295 4.70 20.02 18.83
N LEU A 296 5.99 20.37 18.71
CA LEU A 296 7.08 19.40 18.81
C LEU A 296 7.32 18.98 20.25
N GLU A 297 7.19 19.89 21.21
CA GLU A 297 7.25 19.58 22.64
C GLU A 297 6.08 18.66 23.06
N VAL A 298 4.85 19.00 22.66
CA VAL A 298 3.66 18.18 22.97
C VAL A 298 3.77 16.80 22.34
N ARG A 299 4.21 16.71 21.08
CA ARG A 299 4.47 15.42 20.42
C ARG A 299 5.55 14.62 21.15
N GLY A 300 6.65 15.24 21.57
CA GLY A 300 7.69 14.56 22.33
C GLY A 300 7.17 13.93 23.63
N LYS A 301 6.32 14.64 24.38
CA LYS A 301 5.64 14.09 25.57
C LYS A 301 4.69 12.95 25.22
N ALA A 302 3.99 13.05 24.08
CA ALA A 302 3.13 11.97 23.59
C ALA A 302 3.93 10.72 23.20
N ASP A 303 5.06 10.88 22.51
CA ASP A 303 5.97 9.81 22.14
C ASP A 303 6.44 9.04 23.39
N GLU A 304 6.86 9.76 24.43
CA GLU A 304 7.28 9.17 25.72
C GLU A 304 6.15 8.40 26.42
N LEU A 305 4.93 8.96 26.43
CA LEU A 305 3.76 8.32 27.01
C LEU A 305 3.42 7.02 26.27
N ILE A 306 3.43 7.04 24.94
CA ILE A 306 3.04 5.91 24.09
C ILE A 306 4.09 4.80 24.10
N ASP A 307 5.37 5.16 24.11
CA ASP A 307 6.45 4.19 24.32
C ASP A 307 6.34 3.52 25.71
N ARG A 308 6.05 4.31 26.75
CA ARG A 308 5.85 3.79 28.12
C ARG A 308 4.65 2.85 28.21
N LEU A 309 3.49 3.22 27.65
CA LEU A 309 2.29 2.36 27.71
C LEU A 309 2.48 1.07 26.92
N GLY A 310 3.11 1.14 25.74
CA GLY A 310 3.43 -0.02 24.93
C GLY A 310 4.34 -1.00 25.68
N ARG A 311 5.37 -0.49 26.37
CA ARG A 311 6.23 -1.33 27.24
C ARG A 311 5.45 -2.00 28.36
N VAL A 312 4.61 -1.26 29.09
CA VAL A 312 3.81 -1.83 30.21
C VAL A 312 2.90 -2.96 29.74
N LEU A 313 2.27 -2.81 28.57
CA LEU A 313 1.45 -3.88 27.97
C LEU A 313 2.28 -5.11 27.59
N ALA A 314 3.45 -4.90 26.96
CA ALA A 314 4.33 -5.99 26.55
C ALA A 314 4.96 -6.73 27.74
N GLU A 315 5.33 -6.02 28.81
CA GLU A 315 5.80 -6.62 30.07
C GLU A 315 4.72 -7.51 30.67
N LYS A 316 3.48 -7.00 30.76
CA LYS A 316 2.36 -7.78 31.25
C LYS A 316 2.06 -9.00 30.35
N ALA A 317 2.19 -8.87 29.03
CA ALA A 317 2.05 -9.99 28.12
C ALA A 317 3.08 -11.10 28.43
N ASN A 318 4.33 -10.74 28.69
CA ASN A 318 5.39 -11.69 29.05
C ASN A 318 5.17 -12.37 30.40
N GLU A 319 4.51 -11.70 31.36
CA GLU A 319 4.14 -12.31 32.64
C GLU A 319 3.05 -13.40 32.49
N LEU A 320 2.24 -13.30 31.43
CA LEU A 320 1.13 -14.23 31.15
C LEU A 320 1.51 -15.37 30.18
N ALA A 321 2.73 -15.34 29.61
CA ALA A 321 3.26 -16.36 28.71
C ALA A 321 3.85 -17.57 29.48
#